data_AF-A0A535U354-F1
#
_entry.id   AF-A0A535U354-F1
#
_cell.length_a   1.000
_cell.length_b   1.000
_cell.length_c   1.000
_cell.angle_alpha   90.00
_cell.angle_beta   90.00
_cell.angle_gamma   90.00
#
_symmetry.space_group_name_H-M   'P 1'
#
loop_
_entity.id
_entity.type
_entity.pdbx_description
1 polymer ?
#
loop_
_entity_poly.entity_id
_entity_poly.type
_entity_poly.pdbx_seq_one_letter_code
_entity_poly.pdbx_strand_id
1 'polypeptide(L)'
;GYMREDPGYSRFFAYMNLFVFSMLLLVLSGNLIWLIIGWAAVGLSSYLLIGFWFERPTAVLAARKAFVMNTIGDVGMVFAAF
;
A
#
# COMPACT_ATOMS: atom_id res chain seq x y z
N GLY A 1 5.79 1.79 -23.84
CA GLY A 1 5.19 1.42 -22.54
C GLY A 1 5.69 2.41 -21.52
N TYR A 2 4.82 2.96 -20.68
CA TYR A 2 5.07 4.17 -19.87
C TYR A 2 6.36 4.16 -19.01
N MET A 3 6.91 2.98 -18.67
CA MET A 3 8.14 2.85 -17.86
C MET A 3 9.29 2.10 -18.55
N ARG A 4 9.25 1.94 -19.89
CA ARG A 4 10.16 1.05 -20.63
C ARG A 4 11.63 1.52 -20.66
N GLU A 5 11.91 2.77 -20.25
CA GLU A 5 13.25 3.37 -20.21
C GLU A 5 13.70 3.71 -18.78
N ASP A 6 12.89 3.41 -17.77
CA ASP A 6 13.19 3.77 -16.37
C ASP A 6 14.02 2.66 -15.69
N PRO A 7 15.20 2.96 -15.12
CA PRO A 7 16.04 1.95 -14.45
C PRO A 7 15.36 1.29 -13.24
N GLY A 8 14.27 1.88 -12.74
CA GLY A 8 13.43 1.35 -11.66
C GLY A 8 12.29 0.40 -12.10
N TYR A 9 12.19 0.03 -13.39
CA TYR A 9 11.07 -0.76 -13.93
C TYR A 9 10.71 -2.00 -13.09
N SER A 10 11.71 -2.81 -12.73
CA SER A 10 11.52 -4.02 -11.92
C SER A 10 10.97 -3.75 -10.53
N ARG A 11 11.37 -2.62 -9.91
CA ARG A 11 10.88 -2.21 -8.58
C ARG A 11 9.42 -1.78 -8.64
N PHE A 12 9.04 -1.00 -9.65
CA PHE A 12 7.64 -0.59 -9.83
C PHE A 12 6.74 -1.81 -10.07
N PHE A 13 7.17 -2.73 -10.94
CA PHE A 13 6.41 -3.95 -11.20
C PHE A 13 6.30 -4.86 -9.97
N ALA A 14 7.35 -4.94 -9.15
CA ALA A 14 7.31 -5.67 -7.88
C ALA A 14 6.30 -5.05 -6.90
N TYR A 15 6.29 -3.72 -6.74
CA TYR A 15 5.31 -3.06 -5.88
C TYR A 15 3.88 -3.16 -6.43
N MET A 16 3.70 -3.12 -7.75
CA MET A 16 2.40 -3.30 -8.39
C MET A 16 1.85 -4.72 -8.16
N ASN A 17 2.68 -5.74 -8.30
CA ASN A 17 2.29 -7.13 -7.99
C ASN A 17 1.98 -7.30 -6.50
N LEU A 18 2.77 -6.66 -5.62
CA LEU A 18 2.49 -6.66 -4.19
C LEU A 18 1.14 -6.01 -3.87
N PHE A 19 0.79 -4.90 -4.54
CA PHE A 19 -0.51 -4.26 -4.38
C PHE A 19 -1.67 -5.19 -4.79
N VAL A 20 -1.55 -5.85 -5.96
CA VAL A 20 -2.56 -6.81 -6.42
C VAL A 20 -2.67 -7.99 -5.45
N PHE A 21 -1.55 -8.50 -4.94
CA PHE A 21 -1.53 -9.56 -3.93
C PHE A 21 -2.23 -9.14 -2.63
N SER A 22 -1.92 -7.95 -2.10
CA SER A 22 -2.58 -7.41 -0.91
C SER A 22 -4.09 -7.27 -1.11
N MET A 23 -4.51 -6.83 -2.30
CA MET A 23 -5.94 -6.67 -2.61
C MET A 23 -6.66 -8.01 -2.74
N LEU A 24 -6.00 -9.02 -3.31
CA LEU A 24 -6.52 -10.39 -3.34
C LEU A 24 -6.64 -10.97 -1.91
N LEU A 25 -5.65 -10.74 -1.06
CA LEU A 25 -5.66 -11.19 0.34
C LEU A 25 -6.81 -10.55 1.12
N LEU A 26 -7.11 -9.28 0.86
CA LEU A 26 -8.24 -8.57 1.44
C LEU A 26 -9.59 -9.13 0.97
N VAL A 27 -9.76 -9.39 -0.32
CA VAL A 27 -11.02 -9.95 -0.88
C VAL A 27 -11.26 -11.39 -0.43
N LEU A 28 -10.19 -12.20 -0.33
CA LEU A 28 -10.27 -13.59 0.12
C LEU A 28 -10.38 -13.72 1.65
N SER A 29 -10.27 -12.61 2.38
CA SER A 29 -10.35 -12.64 3.83
C SER A 29 -11.76 -13.04 4.29
N GLY A 30 -11.85 -14.23 4.89
CA GLY A 30 -13.09 -14.72 5.52
C GLY A 30 -13.23 -14.36 7.00
N ASN A 31 -12.25 -13.69 7.60
CA ASN A 31 -12.25 -13.37 9.03
C ASN A 31 -11.72 -11.95 9.28
N LEU A 32 -12.21 -11.30 10.32
CA LEU A 32 -11.86 -9.92 10.66
C LEU A 32 -10.35 -9.71 10.84
N ILE A 33 -9.64 -10.68 11.43
CA ILE A 33 -8.18 -10.65 11.60
C ILE A 33 -7.45 -10.63 10.25
N TRP A 34 -7.84 -11.53 9.34
CA TRP A 34 -7.26 -11.57 7.99
C TRP A 34 -7.61 -10.31 7.18
N LEU A 35 -8.75 -9.68 7.47
CA LEU A 35 -9.19 -8.47 6.80
C LEU A 35 -8.34 -7.28 7.25
N ILE A 36 -8.06 -7.17 8.55
CA ILE A 36 -7.15 -6.15 9.11
C ILE A 36 -5.72 -6.33 8.54
N ILE A 37 -5.24 -7.58 8.45
CA ILE A 37 -3.91 -7.87 7.85
C ILE A 37 -3.88 -7.48 6.37
N GLY A 38 -4.89 -7.87 5.59
CA GLY A 38 -5.00 -7.51 4.17
C GLY A 38 -5.07 -6.00 3.98
N TRP A 39 -5.84 -5.32 4.83
CA TRP A 39 -5.98 -3.88 4.79
C TRP A 39 -4.65 -3.16 5.09
N ALA A 40 -3.91 -3.60 6.11
CA ALA A 40 -2.58 -3.07 6.41
C ALA A 40 -1.59 -3.30 5.25
N ALA A 41 -1.66 -4.47 4.60
CA ALA A 41 -0.83 -4.80 3.44
C ALA A 41 -1.16 -3.92 2.20
N VAL A 42 -2.43 -3.54 2.02
CA VAL A 42 -2.86 -2.58 0.99
C VAL A 42 -2.30 -1.18 1.28
N GLY A 43 -2.34 -0.74 2.54
CA GLY A 43 -1.74 0.52 2.97
C GLY A 43 -0.22 0.58 2.73
N LEU A 44 0.51 -0.49 3.08
CA LEU A 44 1.96 -0.58 2.86
C LEU A 44 2.34 -0.59 1.38
N SER A 45 1.65 -1.39 0.56
CA SER A 45 1.91 -1.47 -0.88
C SER A 45 1.60 -0.14 -1.59
N SER A 46 0.54 0.56 -1.18
CA SER A 46 0.21 1.91 -1.69
C SER A 46 1.29 2.93 -1.32
N TYR A 47 1.81 2.88 -0.09
CA TYR A 47 2.93 3.73 0.34
C TYR A 47 4.18 3.52 -0.54
N LEU A 48 4.52 2.26 -0.83
CA LEU A 48 5.66 1.92 -1.67
C LEU A 48 5.49 2.37 -3.13
N LEU A 49 4.26 2.33 -3.67
CA LEU A 49 3.97 2.86 -5.01
C LEU A 49 4.09 4.39 -5.08
N ILE A 50 3.51 5.10 -4.11
CA ILE A 50 3.54 6.58 -4.07
C ILE A 50 4.98 7.07 -3.82
N GLY A 51 5.71 6.37 -2.95
CA GLY A 51 7.12 6.63 -2.64
C GLY A 51 8.12 6.12 -3.67
N PHE A 52 7.68 5.57 -4.81
CA PHE A 52 8.57 5.00 -5.83
C PHE A 52 9.61 6.02 -6.33
N TRP A 53 9.21 7.28 -6.50
CA TRP A 53 10.10 8.40 -6.84
C TRP A 53 10.68 9.05 -5.57
N PHE A 54 11.49 8.31 -4.82
CA PHE A 54 12.11 8.76 -3.56
C PHE A 54 13.05 9.97 -3.74
N GLU A 55 13.58 10.19 -4.95
CA GLU A 55 14.36 11.39 -5.31
C GLU A 55 13.59 12.70 -5.11
N ARG A 56 12.25 12.65 -5.19
CA ARG A 56 11.39 13.84 -5.04
C ARG A 56 10.91 13.95 -3.59
N PRO A 57 11.31 14.98 -2.83
CA PRO A 57 10.88 15.14 -1.44
C PRO A 57 9.36 15.32 -1.31
N THR A 58 8.70 15.84 -2.34
CA THR A 58 7.24 15.96 -2.42
C THR A 58 6.55 14.59 -2.48
N ALA A 59 7.12 13.61 -3.17
CA ALA A 59 6.58 12.25 -3.25
C ALA A 59 6.73 11.52 -1.91
N VAL A 60 7.86 11.69 -1.22
CA VAL A 60 8.10 11.11 0.12
C VAL A 60 7.13 11.70 1.15
N LEU A 61 6.90 13.02 1.11
CA LEU A 61 5.91 13.69 1.98
C LEU A 61 4.49 13.22 1.70
N ALA A 62 4.11 13.08 0.42
CA ALA A 62 2.79 12.57 0.03
C ALA A 62 2.59 11.11 0.46
N ALA A 63 3.60 10.26 0.27
CA ALA A 63 3.56 8.87 0.70
C ALA A 63 3.39 8.78 2.22
N ARG A 64 4.18 9.54 2.99
CA ARG A 64 4.07 9.55 4.46
C ARG A 64 2.69 10.04 4.91
N LYS A 65 2.13 11.08 4.27
CA LYS A 65 0.79 11.57 4.57
C LYS A 65 -0.29 10.51 4.28
N ALA A 66 -0.19 9.81 3.16
CA ALA A 66 -1.09 8.71 2.81
C ALA A 66 -0.99 7.56 3.81
N PHE A 67 0.22 7.20 4.24
CA PHE A 67 0.42 6.15 5.25
C PHE A 67 -0.20 6.50 6.60
N VAL A 68 0.00 7.74 7.08
CA VAL A 68 -0.60 8.20 8.36
C VAL A 68 -2.12 8.15 8.29
N MET A 69 -2.73 8.58 7.18
CA MET A 69 -4.19 8.47 7.03
C MET A 69 -4.66 7.03 6.94
N ASN A 70 -3.89 6.12 6.34
CA ASN A 70 -4.21 4.70 6.34
C ASN A 70 -4.21 4.13 7.76
N THR A 71 -3.17 4.43 8.56
CA THR A 71 -3.06 3.96 9.94
C THR A 71 -4.21 4.46 10.83
N ILE A 72 -4.69 5.69 10.62
CA ILE A 72 -5.89 6.19 11.32
C ILE A 72 -7.12 5.36 10.94
N GLY A 73 -7.26 5.00 9.66
CA GLY A 73 -8.29 4.08 9.20
C GLY A 73 -8.20 2.70 9.85
N ASP A 74 -6.97 2.16 9.97
CA ASP A 74 -6.71 0.87 10.62
C ASP A 74 -7.15 0.89 12.09
N VAL A 75 -6.86 1.98 12.82
CA VAL A 75 -7.29 2.17 14.21
C VAL A 75 -8.82 2.21 14.30
N GLY A 76 -9.50 2.91 13.38
CA GLY A 76 -10.96 2.93 13.31
C GLY A 76 -11.57 1.55 13.08
N MET A 77 -10.94 0.74 12.23
CA MET A 77 -11.36 -0.64 11.97
C MET A 77 -11.18 -1.54 13.19
N VAL A 78 -10.08 -1.37 13.93
CA VAL A 78 -9.84 -2.09 15.19
C VAL A 78 -10.85 -1.67 16.26
N PHE A 79 -11.20 -0.39 16.36
CA PHE A 79 -12.27 0.04 17.28
C PHE A 79 -13.64 -0.52 16.92
N ALA A 80 -13.96 -0.70 15.63
CA ALA A 80 -15.21 -1.33 15.20
C ALA A 80 -15.22 -2.86 15.39
N ALA A 81 -14.04 -3.45 15.57
CA ALA A 81 -13.84 -4.89 15.76
C ALA A 81 -14.04 -5.37 17.21
N PHE A 82 -13.93 -4.46 18.19
CA PHE A 82 -14.09 -4.70 19.63
C PHE A 82 -15.44 -4.16 20.13
#